data_AF-A0AAD9GEE0-F1
#
_entry.id   AF-A0AAD9GEE0-F1
#
_cell.length_a   1.000
_cell.length_b   1.000
_cell.length_c   1.000
_cell.angle_alpha   90.00
_cell.angle_beta   90.00
_cell.angle_gamma   90.00
#
_symmetry.space_group_name_H-M   'P 1'
#
loop_
_entity.id
_entity.type
_entity.pdbx_description
1 polymer ?
#
loop_
_entity_poly.entity_id
_entity_poly.type
_entity_poly.pdbx_seq_one_letter_code
_entity_poly.pdbx_strand_id
1 'polypeptide(L)'
;MTTLKTANDIRVAIDALELDEVASYFDEDDDEIDPYVVCEGVSIDAFNEYVGDGEGLRISLRFLALYDGRLVIVDLPTTVHESTARSFESEFLAATGNRREVASRGSMTAERAGNPNKEADATFGPMGSTPNQAPAPAPRTIEDWVTLAVEVGRSQMWASLMEAARWWFGYTGIQYVLLLKVSAPGTQIRYALYDCTTRPHPTIRPTAWGTFRHAAAGAAANVTFDMRRILSIPANQALPNGVNAIADVDLRTVMNQVIRSLR
;
A
#
# COMPACT_ATOMS: atom_id res chain seq x y z
N MET A 1 27.39 -17.70 16.79
CA MET A 1 26.02 -17.91 16.28
C MET A 1 25.12 -17.04 17.12
N THR A 2 24.54 -16.01 16.52
CA THR A 2 23.50 -15.20 17.17
C THR A 2 22.23 -16.05 17.22
N THR A 3 21.62 -16.17 18.40
CA THR A 3 20.34 -16.88 18.57
C THR A 3 19.25 -16.08 17.85
N LEU A 4 18.47 -16.74 16.99
CA LEU A 4 17.33 -16.11 16.32
C LEU A 4 16.22 -15.82 17.33
N LYS A 5 15.53 -14.70 17.14
CA LYS A 5 14.38 -14.30 17.96
C LYS A 5 13.15 -15.12 17.61
N THR A 6 12.36 -15.43 18.64
CA THR A 6 11.01 -15.99 18.53
C THR A 6 9.97 -14.89 18.40
N ALA A 7 8.72 -15.24 18.05
CA ALA A 7 7.60 -14.31 18.07
C ALA A 7 7.38 -13.66 19.47
N ASN A 8 7.66 -14.40 20.54
CA ASN A 8 7.56 -13.88 21.89
C ASN A 8 8.65 -12.83 22.20
N ASP A 9 9.88 -13.05 21.71
CA ASP A 9 10.96 -12.07 21.86
C ASP A 9 10.65 -10.77 21.10
N ILE A 10 9.98 -10.88 19.94
CA ILE A 10 9.50 -9.72 19.17
C ILE A 10 8.44 -8.96 19.97
N ARG A 11 7.45 -9.67 20.52
CA ARG A 11 6.39 -9.05 21.36
C ARG A 11 6.98 -8.29 22.53
N VAL A 12 7.92 -8.90 23.27
CA VAL A 12 8.63 -8.24 24.38
C VAL A 12 9.38 -6.98 23.91
N ALA A 13 10.04 -7.03 22.75
CA ALA A 13 10.75 -5.87 22.20
C ALA A 13 9.78 -4.73 21.80
N ILE A 14 8.66 -5.06 21.17
CA ILE A 14 7.62 -4.09 20.80
C ILE A 14 6.96 -3.50 22.06
N ASP A 15 6.67 -4.31 23.08
CA ASP A 15 6.05 -3.87 24.34
C ASP A 15 7.00 -2.97 25.16
N ALA A 16 8.30 -3.15 25.00
CA ALA A 16 9.32 -2.30 25.64
C ALA A 16 9.52 -0.94 24.93
N LEU A 17 8.90 -0.70 23.77
CA LEU A 17 9.01 0.60 23.09
C LEU A 17 8.31 1.70 23.90
N GLU A 18 9.03 2.80 24.09
CA GLU A 18 8.46 4.08 24.51
C GLU A 18 7.88 4.77 23.27
N LEU A 19 6.56 4.67 23.07
CA LEU A 19 5.92 5.13 21.82
C LEU A 19 6.10 6.63 21.58
N ASP A 20 6.26 7.44 22.63
CA ASP A 20 6.54 8.87 22.49
C ASP A 20 7.94 9.13 21.92
N GLU A 21 8.93 8.28 22.25
CA GLU A 21 10.27 8.35 21.67
C GLU A 21 10.23 7.95 20.19
N VAL A 22 9.52 6.86 19.86
CA VAL A 22 9.35 6.42 18.47
C VAL A 22 8.58 7.48 17.66
N ALA A 23 7.54 8.08 18.23
CA ALA A 23 6.81 9.16 17.58
C ALA A 23 7.70 10.38 17.36
N SER A 24 8.48 10.80 18.36
CA SER A 24 9.44 11.89 18.23
C SER A 24 10.50 11.63 17.15
N TYR A 25 10.89 10.38 16.95
CA TYR A 25 11.82 10.01 15.89
C TYR A 25 11.25 10.27 14.48
N PHE A 26 9.93 10.12 14.30
CA PHE A 26 9.26 10.34 13.02
C PHE A 26 8.65 11.75 12.84
N ASP A 27 8.70 12.59 13.89
CA ASP A 27 8.17 13.97 13.90
C ASP A 27 9.21 15.01 13.43
N GLU A 28 10.35 14.57 12.90
CA GLU A 28 11.31 15.49 12.29
C GLU A 28 10.71 16.19 11.05
N ASP A 29 11.17 17.41 10.77
CA ASP A 29 10.75 18.19 9.58
C ASP A 29 11.16 17.51 8.25
N ASP A 30 11.97 16.45 8.31
CA ASP A 30 12.35 15.65 7.15
C ASP A 30 11.20 14.72 6.72
N ASP A 31 10.97 14.65 5.42
CA ASP A 31 10.05 13.69 4.84
C ASP A 31 10.77 12.36 4.51
N GLU A 32 12.10 12.23 4.61
CA GLU A 32 12.83 10.97 4.33
C GLU A 32 13.62 10.47 5.55
N ILE A 33 12.89 9.90 6.51
CA ILE A 33 13.45 9.36 7.76
C ILE A 33 13.78 7.86 7.57
N ASP A 34 14.98 7.47 8.02
CA ASP A 34 15.41 6.07 8.05
C ASP A 34 14.48 5.22 8.94
N PRO A 35 14.23 3.94 8.64
CA PRO A 35 13.40 3.09 9.49
C PRO A 35 13.93 2.97 10.93
N TYR A 36 13.04 3.04 11.92
CA TYR A 36 13.39 2.83 13.32
C TYR A 36 13.61 1.34 13.59
N VAL A 37 14.81 0.95 13.98
CA VAL A 37 15.16 -0.46 14.22
C VAL A 37 14.61 -0.89 15.58
N VAL A 38 13.68 -1.84 15.58
CA VAL A 38 13.12 -2.42 16.82
C VAL A 38 14.07 -3.49 17.36
N CYS A 39 14.39 -4.49 16.54
CA CYS A 39 15.32 -5.54 16.92
C CYS A 39 15.88 -6.32 15.72
N GLU A 40 17.00 -7.01 15.95
CA GLU A 40 17.68 -7.81 14.94
C GLU A 40 17.59 -9.33 15.24
N GLY A 41 17.96 -10.15 14.26
CA GLY A 41 17.96 -11.61 14.39
C GLY A 41 16.57 -12.23 14.25
N VAL A 42 15.66 -11.56 13.53
CA VAL A 42 14.28 -12.00 13.31
C VAL A 42 14.20 -12.83 12.04
N SER A 43 13.67 -14.05 12.12
CA SER A 43 13.35 -14.85 10.92
C SER A 43 11.99 -14.44 10.34
N ILE A 44 11.74 -14.81 9.08
CA ILE A 44 10.42 -14.62 8.44
C ILE A 44 9.34 -15.36 9.24
N ASP A 45 9.62 -16.59 9.68
CA ASP A 45 8.66 -17.40 10.43
C ASP A 45 8.31 -16.74 11.77
N ALA A 46 9.31 -16.24 12.52
CA ALA A 46 9.07 -15.55 13.79
C ALA A 46 8.32 -14.23 13.59
N PHE A 47 8.62 -13.49 12.53
CA PHE A 47 7.88 -12.28 12.17
C PHE A 47 6.42 -12.58 11.84
N ASN A 48 6.16 -13.56 10.97
CA ASN A 48 4.81 -13.93 10.57
C ASN A 48 4.01 -14.51 11.75
N GLU A 49 4.64 -15.30 12.62
CA GLU A 49 4.02 -15.80 13.85
C GLU A 49 3.67 -14.66 14.84
N TYR A 50 4.54 -13.65 14.96
CA TYR A 50 4.25 -12.46 15.77
C TYR A 50 3.07 -11.66 15.22
N VAL A 51 3.07 -11.44 13.90
CA VAL A 51 2.05 -10.68 13.19
C VAL A 51 0.68 -11.37 13.24
N GLY A 52 0.64 -12.70 13.10
CA GLY A 52 -0.61 -13.46 13.05
C GLY A 52 -1.50 -13.01 11.87
N ASP A 53 -2.76 -12.74 12.16
CA ASP A 53 -3.72 -12.16 11.20
C ASP A 53 -3.61 -10.63 11.07
N GLY A 54 -2.78 -9.99 11.90
CA GLY A 54 -2.57 -8.54 11.94
C GLY A 54 -3.43 -7.81 12.98
N GLU A 55 -4.39 -8.49 13.62
CA GLU A 55 -5.29 -7.86 14.60
C GLU A 55 -4.63 -7.67 15.97
N GLY A 56 -4.94 -6.55 16.63
CA GLY A 56 -4.47 -6.28 18.00
C GLY A 56 -2.98 -5.99 18.15
N LEU A 57 -2.24 -5.82 17.04
CA LEU A 57 -0.85 -5.39 17.08
C LEU A 57 -0.72 -3.98 17.68
N ARG A 58 0.27 -3.79 18.57
CA ARG A 58 0.57 -2.47 19.16
C ARG A 58 0.95 -1.44 18.09
N ILE A 59 1.59 -1.90 17.02
CA ILE A 59 1.90 -1.13 15.80
C ILE A 59 1.37 -1.95 14.63
N SER A 60 0.47 -1.39 13.83
CA SER A 60 -0.15 -2.08 12.70
C SER A 60 0.90 -2.58 11.69
N LEU A 61 0.64 -3.72 11.04
CA LEU A 61 1.58 -4.35 10.12
C LEU A 61 1.96 -3.45 8.94
N ARG A 62 1.08 -2.56 8.47
CA ARG A 62 1.40 -1.59 7.39
C ARG A 62 2.58 -0.66 7.72
N PHE A 63 2.91 -0.50 9.00
CA PHE A 63 4.03 0.31 9.49
C PHE A 63 5.27 -0.50 9.87
N LEU A 64 5.22 -1.83 9.74
CA LEU A 64 6.32 -2.73 10.06
C LEU A 64 6.94 -3.31 8.78
N ALA A 65 8.25 -3.53 8.82
CA ALA A 65 8.94 -4.27 7.78
C ALA A 65 10.04 -5.17 8.37
N LEU A 66 10.37 -6.23 7.63
CA LEU A 66 11.49 -7.11 7.93
C LEU A 66 12.54 -6.97 6.83
N TYR A 67 13.69 -6.37 7.17
CA TYR A 67 14.81 -6.17 6.24
C TYR A 67 16.04 -6.91 6.73
N ASP A 68 16.45 -7.95 6.00
CA ASP A 68 17.65 -8.75 6.30
C ASP A 68 17.74 -9.20 7.76
N GLY A 69 16.60 -9.64 8.31
CA GLY A 69 16.48 -10.10 9.69
C GLY A 69 16.37 -8.99 10.75
N ARG A 70 16.18 -7.74 10.33
CA ARG A 70 15.90 -6.60 11.19
C ARG A 70 14.41 -6.24 11.11
N LEU A 71 13.73 -6.33 12.24
CA LEU A 71 12.38 -5.78 12.38
C LEU A 71 12.50 -4.28 12.57
N VAL A 72 11.85 -3.53 11.70
CA VAL A 72 11.85 -2.07 11.70
C VAL A 72 10.43 -1.52 11.66
N ILE A 73 10.26 -0.32 12.20
CA ILE A 73 9.09 0.54 11.96
C ILE A 73 9.49 1.47 10.81
N VAL A 74 8.72 1.46 9.73
CA VAL A 74 9.04 2.27 8.54
C VAL A 74 8.39 3.64 8.55
N ASP A 75 7.20 3.75 9.15
CA ASP A 75 6.44 4.99 9.28
C ASP A 75 5.50 4.88 10.50
N LEU A 76 4.75 5.93 10.82
CA LEU A 76 3.68 5.91 11.81
C LEU A 76 2.40 6.53 11.26
N PRO A 77 1.23 6.15 11.80
CA PRO A 77 -0.03 6.73 11.35
C PRO A 77 -0.05 8.24 11.67
N THR A 78 -0.24 9.05 10.65
CA THR A 78 -0.48 10.50 10.78
C THR A 78 -1.80 10.87 10.11
N THR A 79 -2.42 11.98 10.52
CA THR A 79 -3.65 12.45 9.89
C THR A 79 -3.49 12.64 8.37
N VAL A 80 -2.32 13.09 7.92
CA VAL A 80 -1.99 13.31 6.50
C VAL A 80 -1.91 11.98 5.77
N HIS A 81 -1.23 10.98 6.34
CA HIS A 81 -1.13 9.62 5.81
C HIS A 81 -2.51 9.01 5.62
N GLU A 82 -3.30 8.94 6.69
CA GLU A 82 -4.63 8.33 6.69
C GLU A 82 -5.60 9.06 5.76
N SER A 83 -5.49 10.39 5.70
CA SER A 83 -6.30 11.19 4.78
C SER A 83 -5.91 10.94 3.32
N THR A 84 -4.62 10.74 3.03
CA THR A 84 -4.16 10.46 1.67
C THR A 84 -4.68 9.13 1.16
N ALA A 85 -4.58 8.06 1.96
CA ALA A 85 -5.11 6.75 1.61
C ALA A 85 -6.63 6.81 1.38
N ARG A 86 -7.37 7.42 2.30
CA ARG A 86 -8.84 7.56 2.22
C ARG A 86 -9.31 8.41 1.05
N SER A 87 -8.64 9.53 0.80
CA SER A 87 -8.97 10.40 -0.34
C SER A 87 -8.65 9.73 -1.67
N PHE A 88 -7.55 8.98 -1.75
CA PHE A 88 -7.27 8.18 -2.94
C PHE A 88 -8.35 7.12 -3.17
N GLU A 89 -8.72 6.35 -2.13
CA GLU A 89 -9.79 5.36 -2.21
C GLU A 89 -11.10 5.99 -2.72
N SER A 90 -11.51 7.12 -2.15
CA SER A 90 -12.72 7.84 -2.57
C SER A 90 -12.69 8.21 -4.06
N GLU A 91 -11.58 8.82 -4.51
CA GLU A 91 -11.45 9.26 -5.91
C GLU A 91 -11.32 8.08 -6.88
N PHE A 92 -10.62 7.01 -6.50
CA PHE A 92 -10.54 5.79 -7.30
C PHE A 92 -11.91 5.14 -7.46
N LEU A 93 -12.63 4.91 -6.36
CA LEU A 93 -13.98 4.35 -6.37
C LEU A 93 -14.96 5.20 -7.16
N ALA A 94 -14.85 6.54 -7.09
CA ALA A 94 -15.64 7.43 -7.93
C ALA A 94 -15.29 7.30 -9.42
N ALA A 95 -13.99 7.27 -9.77
CA ALA A 95 -13.51 7.15 -11.13
C ALA A 95 -13.92 5.83 -11.81
N THR A 96 -14.20 4.78 -11.03
CA THR A 96 -14.70 3.50 -11.57
C THR A 96 -16.09 3.59 -12.21
N GLY A 97 -16.86 4.66 -11.95
CA GLY A 97 -18.24 4.82 -12.43
C GLY A 97 -19.28 4.04 -11.61
N ASN A 98 -18.93 2.85 -11.11
CA ASN A 98 -19.77 2.07 -10.22
C ASN A 98 -18.93 1.39 -9.11
N ARG A 99 -18.74 2.12 -8.01
CA ARG A 99 -17.96 1.65 -6.84
C ARG A 99 -18.44 0.33 -6.25
N ARG A 100 -19.70 -0.06 -6.49
CA ARG A 100 -20.29 -1.29 -5.94
C ARG A 100 -19.76 -2.54 -6.62
N GLU A 101 -19.01 -2.40 -7.71
CA GLU A 101 -18.45 -3.52 -8.48
C GLU A 101 -16.99 -3.83 -8.11
N VAL A 102 -16.39 -3.03 -7.23
CA VAL A 102 -15.00 -3.12 -6.82
C VAL A 102 -14.95 -3.48 -5.33
N ALA A 103 -14.23 -4.55 -4.99
CA ALA A 103 -13.94 -4.84 -3.60
C ALA A 103 -12.82 -3.91 -3.12
N SER A 104 -13.15 -2.98 -2.21
CA SER A 104 -12.16 -2.29 -1.36
C SER A 104 -11.94 -3.14 -0.12
N ARG A 105 -10.70 -3.57 0.10
CA ARG A 105 -10.31 -4.40 1.26
C ARG A 105 -9.49 -3.62 2.28
N GLY A 106 -9.24 -2.33 2.03
CA GLY A 106 -8.42 -1.50 2.91
C GLY A 106 -7.07 -2.15 3.20
N SER A 107 -6.69 -2.14 4.48
CA SER A 107 -5.44 -2.67 4.99
C SER A 107 -5.53 -4.15 5.36
N MET A 108 -5.60 -5.01 4.34
CA MET A 108 -5.64 -6.47 4.49
C MET A 108 -4.22 -7.04 4.65
N THR A 109 -4.04 -7.98 5.59
CA THR A 109 -2.83 -8.81 5.70
C THR A 109 -2.71 -9.73 4.48
N ALA A 110 -1.65 -9.55 3.70
CA ALA A 110 -1.32 -10.32 2.53
C ALA A 110 -0.13 -11.24 2.79
N GLU A 111 -0.27 -12.49 2.35
CA GLU A 111 0.73 -13.54 2.61
C GLU A 111 1.37 -14.04 1.31
N ARG A 112 2.68 -14.33 1.38
CA ARG A 112 3.44 -14.98 0.30
C ARG A 112 4.40 -15.98 0.93
N ALA A 113 4.37 -17.23 0.44
CA ALA A 113 5.24 -18.29 0.96
C ALA A 113 6.71 -17.84 0.96
N GLY A 114 7.38 -18.04 2.10
CA GLY A 114 8.79 -17.67 2.29
C GLY A 114 9.08 -16.16 2.27
N ASN A 115 8.08 -15.30 2.46
CA ASN A 115 8.22 -13.85 2.56
C ASN A 115 7.55 -13.35 3.86
N PRO A 116 7.98 -12.22 4.43
CA PRO A 116 7.26 -11.59 5.52
C PRO A 116 5.84 -11.21 5.07
N ASN A 117 4.85 -11.37 5.94
CA ASN A 117 3.50 -10.87 5.74
C ASN A 117 3.54 -9.35 5.51
N LYS A 118 2.63 -8.82 4.69
CA LYS A 118 2.59 -7.41 4.33
C LYS A 118 1.16 -6.91 4.34
N GLU A 119 0.98 -5.67 4.78
CA GLU A 119 -0.27 -4.93 4.70
C GLU A 119 -0.02 -3.65 3.91
N ALA A 120 -0.87 -3.34 2.93
CA ALA A 120 -0.84 -2.07 2.20
C ALA A 120 -1.82 -1.07 2.83
N ASP A 121 -1.70 0.20 2.50
CA ASP A 121 -2.60 1.25 3.02
C ASP A 121 -3.99 1.21 2.39
N ALA A 122 -4.08 0.76 1.14
CA ALA A 122 -5.35 0.42 0.51
C ALA A 122 -5.15 -0.67 -0.54
N THR A 123 -6.11 -1.59 -0.62
CA THR A 123 -6.12 -2.66 -1.62
C THR A 123 -7.47 -2.79 -2.29
N PHE A 124 -7.42 -3.10 -3.60
CA PHE A 124 -8.59 -3.23 -4.44
C PHE A 124 -8.50 -4.49 -5.30
N GLY A 125 -9.67 -5.03 -5.64
CA GLY A 125 -9.76 -6.17 -6.54
C GLY A 125 -11.20 -6.48 -6.93
N PRO A 126 -11.42 -7.63 -7.58
CA PRO A 126 -12.77 -8.06 -7.90
C PRO A 126 -13.51 -8.55 -6.65
N MET A 127 -14.83 -8.53 -6.71
CA MET A 127 -15.72 -9.16 -5.74
C MET A 127 -16.01 -10.61 -6.14
N GLY A 128 -16.47 -11.44 -5.20
CA GLY A 128 -16.95 -12.79 -5.53
C GLY A 128 -18.13 -12.81 -6.49
N SER A 129 -18.92 -11.73 -6.49
CA SER A 129 -20.08 -11.54 -7.36
C SER A 129 -19.77 -10.81 -8.68
N THR A 130 -18.52 -10.38 -8.92
CA THR A 130 -18.17 -9.62 -10.14
C THR A 130 -18.48 -10.45 -11.40
N PRO A 131 -19.39 -10.01 -12.28
CA PRO A 131 -19.73 -10.73 -13.50
C PRO A 131 -18.53 -10.88 -14.44
N ASN A 132 -18.46 -12.02 -15.13
CA ASN A 132 -17.44 -12.32 -16.16
C ASN A 132 -15.98 -12.30 -15.68
N GLN A 133 -15.71 -12.26 -14.37
CA GLN A 133 -14.35 -12.35 -13.86
C GLN A 133 -13.73 -13.72 -14.18
N ALA A 134 -12.43 -13.72 -14.39
CA ALA A 134 -11.65 -14.95 -14.38
C ALA A 134 -11.62 -15.56 -12.96
N PRO A 135 -11.38 -16.87 -12.83
CA PRO A 135 -11.13 -17.48 -11.53
C PRO A 135 -9.94 -16.82 -10.80
N ALA A 136 -10.00 -16.75 -9.48
CA ALA A 136 -8.88 -16.29 -8.67
C ALA A 136 -7.61 -17.12 -8.99
N PRO A 137 -6.46 -16.46 -9.21
CA PRO A 137 -5.24 -17.16 -9.58
C PRO A 137 -4.64 -17.86 -8.35
N ALA A 138 -4.36 -19.15 -8.44
CA ALA A 138 -3.73 -19.90 -7.34
C ALA A 138 -2.40 -19.24 -6.90
N PRO A 139 -2.11 -19.13 -5.59
CA PRO A 139 -2.84 -19.74 -4.47
C PRO A 139 -4.01 -18.89 -3.94
N ARG A 140 -4.39 -17.80 -4.61
CA ARG A 140 -5.39 -16.85 -4.14
C ARG A 140 -6.80 -17.41 -4.21
N THR A 141 -7.58 -16.98 -3.24
CA THR A 141 -9.03 -17.05 -3.19
C THR A 141 -9.59 -15.67 -3.56
N ILE A 142 -10.92 -15.56 -3.70
CA ILE A 142 -11.54 -14.25 -3.90
C ILE A 142 -11.30 -13.32 -2.69
N GLU A 143 -11.23 -13.86 -1.48
CA GLU A 143 -11.13 -13.07 -0.25
C GLU A 143 -9.81 -12.31 -0.19
N ASP A 144 -8.70 -12.95 -0.56
CA ASP A 144 -7.37 -12.34 -0.55
C ASP A 144 -6.94 -11.78 -1.91
N TRP A 145 -7.71 -11.93 -3.00
CA TRP A 145 -7.26 -11.48 -4.31
C TRP A 145 -7.20 -9.95 -4.48
N VAL A 146 -5.96 -9.44 -4.43
CA VAL A 146 -5.60 -8.04 -4.72
C VAL A 146 -5.11 -7.89 -6.18
N THR A 147 -5.67 -6.92 -6.90
CA THR A 147 -5.21 -6.51 -8.24
C THR A 147 -4.59 -5.10 -8.24
N LEU A 148 -4.91 -4.27 -7.25
CA LEU A 148 -4.26 -2.97 -7.01
C LEU A 148 -3.89 -2.84 -5.53
N ALA A 149 -2.61 -2.57 -5.27
CA ALA A 149 -2.11 -2.17 -3.95
C ALA A 149 -1.65 -0.71 -3.98
N VAL A 150 -1.98 0.04 -2.93
CA VAL A 150 -1.58 1.43 -2.73
C VAL A 150 -0.79 1.52 -1.45
N GLU A 151 0.41 2.09 -1.53
CA GLU A 151 1.28 2.35 -0.38
C GLU A 151 1.46 3.86 -0.26
N VAL A 152 1.19 4.38 0.93
CA VAL A 152 1.34 5.77 1.31
C VAL A 152 2.52 5.86 2.27
N GLY A 153 3.37 6.87 2.10
CA GLY A 153 4.44 7.15 3.04
C GLY A 153 4.48 8.63 3.38
N ARG A 154 4.50 8.95 4.68
CA ARG A 154 4.66 10.32 5.18
C ARG A 154 6.10 10.57 5.56
N SER A 155 6.60 9.90 6.61
CA SER A 155 7.97 10.08 7.09
C SER A 155 8.94 9.08 6.48
N GLN A 156 8.46 7.91 6.03
CA GLN A 156 9.35 6.86 5.52
C GLN A 156 10.12 7.27 4.26
N MET A 157 11.36 6.78 4.12
CA MET A 157 12.13 6.93 2.88
C MET A 157 11.37 6.44 1.64
N TRP A 158 11.64 7.07 0.49
CA TRP A 158 11.17 6.55 -0.80
C TRP A 158 11.68 5.12 -1.08
N ALA A 159 12.88 4.79 -0.61
CA ALA A 159 13.44 3.45 -0.71
C ALA A 159 12.56 2.39 0.00
N SER A 160 12.03 2.69 1.19
CA SER A 160 11.13 1.80 1.92
C SER A 160 9.82 1.56 1.16
N LEU A 161 9.25 2.61 0.54
CA LEU A 161 8.09 2.45 -0.36
C LEU A 161 8.42 1.58 -1.58
N MET A 162 9.63 1.70 -2.12
CA MET A 162 10.08 0.85 -3.22
C MET A 162 10.26 -0.62 -2.82
N GLU A 163 10.74 -0.90 -1.60
CA GLU A 163 10.77 -2.28 -1.09
C GLU A 163 9.36 -2.85 -0.91
N ALA A 164 8.40 -2.03 -0.42
CA ALA A 164 6.99 -2.43 -0.37
C ALA A 164 6.44 -2.77 -1.77
N ALA A 165 6.73 -1.93 -2.78
CA ALA A 165 6.33 -2.23 -4.16
C ALA A 165 6.94 -3.53 -4.69
N ARG A 166 8.22 -3.80 -4.41
CA ARG A 166 8.89 -5.05 -4.81
C ARG A 166 8.25 -6.27 -4.18
N TRP A 167 7.79 -6.17 -2.92
CA TRP A 167 7.03 -7.22 -2.29
C TRP A 167 5.74 -7.51 -3.08
N TRP A 168 4.98 -6.46 -3.43
CA TRP A 168 3.75 -6.59 -4.20
C TRP A 168 3.96 -7.11 -5.62
N PHE A 169 5.08 -6.80 -6.27
CA PHE A 169 5.39 -7.33 -7.61
C PHE A 169 5.44 -8.86 -7.66
N GLY A 170 5.73 -9.51 -6.53
CA GLY A 170 5.69 -10.96 -6.41
C GLY A 170 4.34 -11.53 -5.96
N TYR A 171 3.32 -10.70 -5.78
CA TYR A 171 1.99 -11.11 -5.33
C TYR A 171 1.16 -11.59 -6.52
N THR A 172 0.79 -12.89 -6.52
CA THR A 172 0.01 -13.47 -7.61
C THR A 172 -1.32 -12.75 -7.81
N GLY A 173 -1.57 -12.28 -9.03
CA GLY A 173 -2.81 -11.57 -9.39
C GLY A 173 -2.68 -10.05 -9.41
N ILE A 174 -1.62 -9.48 -8.84
CA ILE A 174 -1.38 -8.03 -8.85
C ILE A 174 -1.31 -7.51 -10.29
N GLN A 175 -1.97 -6.38 -10.54
CA GLN A 175 -1.97 -5.69 -11.84
C GLN A 175 -1.25 -4.36 -11.73
N TYR A 176 -1.52 -3.63 -10.64
CA TYR A 176 -0.98 -2.31 -10.40
C TYR A 176 -0.47 -2.17 -8.97
N VAL A 177 0.59 -1.37 -8.82
CA VAL A 177 1.05 -0.89 -7.51
C VAL A 177 1.22 0.62 -7.61
N LEU A 178 0.62 1.37 -6.70
CA LEU A 178 0.75 2.82 -6.63
C LEU A 178 1.48 3.21 -5.35
N LEU A 179 2.56 3.96 -5.50
CA LEU A 179 3.27 4.59 -4.39
C LEU A 179 2.88 6.07 -4.31
N LEU A 180 2.52 6.54 -3.12
CA LEU A 180 2.23 7.94 -2.81
C LEU A 180 3.08 8.38 -1.62
N LYS A 181 4.07 9.24 -1.87
CA LYS A 181 4.82 9.89 -0.81
C LYS A 181 4.32 11.30 -0.58
N VAL A 182 3.84 11.59 0.62
CA VAL A 182 3.19 12.85 0.98
C VAL A 182 4.04 13.61 2.00
N SER A 183 4.21 14.92 1.79
CA SER A 183 4.93 15.78 2.75
C SER A 183 4.12 16.03 4.02
N ALA A 184 4.76 16.37 5.14
CA ALA A 184 4.11 16.77 6.41
C ALA A 184 2.84 17.65 6.25
N PRO A 185 2.87 18.78 5.51
CA PRO A 185 1.69 19.65 5.37
C PRO A 185 0.62 19.11 4.40
N GLY A 186 0.83 17.95 3.78
CA GLY A 186 -0.05 17.42 2.72
C GLY A 186 -0.02 18.22 1.42
N THR A 187 0.98 19.10 1.21
CA THR A 187 1.03 20.03 0.07
C THR A 187 2.01 19.61 -1.04
N GLN A 188 2.67 18.47 -0.90
CA GLN A 188 3.46 17.85 -1.95
C GLN A 188 3.17 16.35 -1.98
N ILE A 189 3.01 15.81 -3.19
CA ILE A 189 2.95 14.37 -3.44
C ILE A 189 4.01 14.01 -4.48
N ARG A 190 4.86 13.03 -4.15
CA ARG A 190 5.67 12.26 -5.10
C ARG A 190 4.97 10.92 -5.34
N TYR A 191 4.84 10.50 -6.58
CA TYR A 191 4.13 9.27 -6.91
C TYR A 191 4.85 8.42 -7.96
N ALA A 192 4.54 7.14 -7.95
CA ALA A 192 4.92 6.19 -8.99
C ALA A 192 3.86 5.10 -9.13
N LEU A 193 3.23 5.02 -10.30
CA LEU A 193 2.35 3.93 -10.69
C LEU A 193 3.14 2.89 -11.46
N TYR A 194 3.05 1.64 -11.04
CA TYR A 194 3.63 0.49 -11.70
C TYR A 194 2.53 -0.36 -12.34
N ASP A 195 2.69 -0.67 -13.61
CA ASP A 195 1.93 -1.71 -14.28
C ASP A 195 2.75 -3.02 -14.28
N CYS A 196 2.30 -3.97 -13.46
CA CYS A 196 3.02 -5.21 -13.17
C CYS A 196 2.94 -6.24 -14.31
N THR A 197 2.16 -5.99 -15.35
CA THR A 197 2.02 -6.91 -16.51
C THR A 197 2.91 -6.53 -17.69
N THR A 198 3.39 -5.29 -17.72
CA THR A 198 4.21 -4.80 -18.84
C THR A 198 5.57 -5.47 -18.92
N ARG A 199 6.10 -5.92 -17.77
CA ARG A 199 7.44 -6.50 -17.64
C ARG A 199 7.47 -7.52 -16.51
N PRO A 200 8.31 -8.57 -16.59
CA PRO A 200 8.50 -9.48 -15.48
C PRO A 200 9.34 -8.82 -14.37
N HIS A 201 9.08 -9.20 -13.12
CA HIS A 201 9.95 -8.88 -12.00
C HIS A 201 11.37 -9.48 -12.22
N PRO A 202 12.48 -8.78 -11.93
CA PRO A 202 12.62 -7.46 -11.28
C PRO A 202 12.72 -6.27 -12.25
N THR A 203 12.34 -6.46 -13.53
CA THR A 203 12.48 -5.42 -14.58
C THR A 203 11.30 -4.46 -14.68
N ILE A 204 10.32 -4.59 -13.80
CA ILE A 204 9.17 -3.67 -13.66
C ILE A 204 9.67 -2.23 -13.44
N ARG A 205 9.04 -1.27 -14.11
CA ARG A 205 9.35 0.17 -14.06
C ARG A 205 8.03 0.94 -13.95
N PRO A 206 8.02 2.14 -13.36
CA PRO A 206 6.80 2.92 -13.27
C PRO A 206 6.35 3.36 -14.67
N THR A 207 5.07 3.23 -14.95
CA THR A 207 4.43 3.71 -16.20
C THR A 207 4.03 5.16 -16.11
N ALA A 208 3.78 5.67 -14.89
CA ALA A 208 3.61 7.07 -14.60
C ALA A 208 4.31 7.41 -13.27
N TRP A 209 4.96 8.55 -13.19
CA TRP A 209 5.63 9.01 -11.97
C TRP A 209 5.83 10.52 -12.02
N GLY A 210 6.03 11.13 -10.87
CA GLY A 210 6.32 12.54 -10.78
C GLY A 210 6.26 13.07 -9.37
N THR A 211 6.48 14.37 -9.24
CA THR A 211 6.26 15.12 -8.01
C THR A 211 5.53 16.39 -8.34
N PHE A 212 4.50 16.71 -7.55
CA PHE A 212 3.77 17.95 -7.70
C PHE A 212 3.49 18.56 -6.33
N ARG A 213 3.38 19.89 -6.32
CA ARG A 213 3.02 20.69 -5.15
C ARG A 213 1.61 21.27 -5.31
N HIS A 214 1.00 21.60 -4.19
CA HIS A 214 -0.26 22.32 -4.14
C HIS A 214 -0.12 23.68 -4.84
N ALA A 215 -0.98 23.89 -5.82
CA ALA A 215 -1.05 25.10 -6.61
C ALA A 215 -2.49 25.28 -7.08
N ALA A 216 -3.03 26.49 -6.97
CA ALA A 216 -4.43 26.78 -7.27
C ALA A 216 -4.84 26.46 -8.72
N ALA A 217 -3.88 26.49 -9.67
CA ALA A 217 -4.10 26.21 -11.09
C ALA A 217 -3.06 25.21 -11.66
N GLY A 218 -2.70 24.18 -10.89
CA GLY A 218 -1.79 23.16 -11.35
C GLY A 218 -2.42 22.21 -12.40
N ALA A 219 -1.67 21.84 -13.43
CA ALA A 219 -2.10 20.83 -14.41
C ALA A 219 -2.33 19.47 -13.75
N ALA A 220 -3.38 18.74 -14.16
CA ALA A 220 -3.78 17.46 -13.58
C ALA A 220 -2.62 16.46 -13.46
N ALA A 221 -2.59 15.72 -12.36
CA ALA A 221 -1.59 14.68 -12.09
C ALA A 221 -2.29 13.32 -12.10
N ASN A 222 -2.58 12.81 -13.30
CA ASN A 222 -3.42 11.63 -13.47
C ASN A 222 -2.64 10.33 -13.32
N VAL A 223 -3.28 9.37 -12.66
CA VAL A 223 -2.95 7.94 -12.73
C VAL A 223 -4.15 7.18 -13.28
N THR A 224 -3.90 6.21 -14.15
CA THR A 224 -4.92 5.58 -14.98
C THR A 224 -4.92 4.08 -14.76
N PHE A 225 -6.11 3.50 -14.59
CA PHE A 225 -6.31 2.08 -14.37
C PHE A 225 -7.28 1.48 -15.39
N ASP A 226 -6.89 0.38 -16.03
CA ASP A 226 -7.80 -0.44 -16.82
C ASP A 226 -8.72 -1.25 -15.89
N MET A 227 -10.01 -0.94 -15.91
CA MET A 227 -10.98 -1.58 -15.01
C MET A 227 -11.24 -3.05 -15.35
N ARG A 228 -10.95 -3.49 -16.57
CA ARG A 228 -10.98 -4.92 -16.90
C ARG A 228 -9.92 -5.66 -16.11
N ARG A 229 -8.74 -5.06 -15.96
CA ARG A 229 -7.64 -5.66 -15.21
C ARG A 229 -7.87 -5.59 -13.71
N ILE A 230 -8.37 -4.46 -13.19
CA ILE A 230 -8.76 -4.34 -11.78
C ILE A 230 -9.78 -5.42 -11.39
N LEU A 231 -10.79 -5.64 -12.23
CA LEU A 231 -11.86 -6.62 -12.00
C LEU A 231 -11.53 -8.02 -12.52
N SER A 232 -10.33 -8.24 -13.06
CA SER A 232 -9.92 -9.48 -13.71
C SER A 232 -10.91 -10.03 -14.75
N ILE A 233 -11.51 -9.15 -15.53
CA ILE A 233 -12.43 -9.48 -16.63
C ILE A 233 -11.64 -9.59 -17.94
N PRO A 234 -11.76 -10.70 -18.70
CA PRO A 234 -11.11 -10.83 -20.00
C PRO A 234 -11.49 -9.70 -20.97
N ALA A 235 -10.56 -9.32 -21.86
CA ALA A 235 -10.73 -8.19 -22.78
C ALA A 235 -11.98 -8.29 -23.68
N ASN A 236 -12.43 -9.50 -24.02
CA ASN A 236 -13.57 -9.78 -24.87
C ASN A 236 -14.92 -9.91 -24.12
N GLN A 237 -14.91 -9.85 -22.79
CA GLN A 237 -16.13 -9.95 -21.98
C GLN A 237 -16.72 -8.56 -21.69
N ALA A 238 -18.00 -8.47 -21.36
CA ALA A 238 -18.59 -7.19 -20.97
C ALA A 238 -18.14 -6.78 -19.56
N LEU A 239 -17.90 -5.48 -19.34
CA LEU A 239 -17.78 -4.91 -18.00
C LEU A 239 -19.15 -4.88 -17.31
N PRO A 240 -19.21 -4.86 -15.97
CA PRO A 240 -20.45 -4.69 -15.24
C PRO A 240 -21.12 -3.35 -15.58
N ASN A 241 -22.43 -3.29 -15.44
CA ASN A 241 -23.20 -2.08 -15.77
C ASN A 241 -22.71 -0.88 -14.96
N GLY A 242 -22.47 0.24 -15.66
CA GLY A 242 -22.02 1.50 -15.06
C GLY A 242 -20.54 1.56 -14.69
N VAL A 243 -19.77 0.48 -14.87
CA VAL A 243 -18.31 0.52 -14.70
C VAL A 243 -17.66 1.15 -15.92
N ASN A 244 -16.84 2.18 -15.69
CA ASN A 244 -16.02 2.80 -16.72
C ASN A 244 -14.94 1.82 -17.20
N ALA A 245 -14.58 1.85 -18.48
CA ALA A 245 -13.47 1.03 -18.99
C ALA A 245 -12.12 1.43 -18.38
N ILE A 246 -11.98 2.72 -18.11
CA ILE A 246 -10.80 3.34 -17.56
C ILE A 246 -11.21 4.14 -16.32
N ALA A 247 -10.50 3.97 -15.21
CA ALA A 247 -10.58 4.84 -14.05
C ALA A 247 -9.37 5.79 -14.07
N ASP A 248 -9.63 7.07 -14.32
CA ASP A 248 -8.65 8.15 -14.26
C ASP A 248 -8.78 8.89 -12.92
N VAL A 249 -7.72 8.88 -12.12
CA VAL A 249 -7.67 9.56 -10.82
C VAL A 249 -6.69 10.73 -10.91
N ASP A 250 -7.20 11.96 -10.72
CA ASP A 250 -6.35 13.14 -10.57
C ASP A 250 -5.84 13.26 -9.12
N LEU A 251 -4.55 13.00 -8.92
CA LEU A 251 -3.91 13.07 -7.60
C LEU A 251 -3.93 14.50 -7.02
N ARG A 252 -4.18 15.54 -7.82
CA ARG A 252 -4.41 16.89 -7.27
C ARG A 252 -5.73 17.00 -6.52
N THR A 253 -6.77 16.29 -6.96
CA THR A 253 -8.03 16.24 -6.24
C THR A 253 -7.86 15.52 -4.91
N VAL A 254 -7.08 14.43 -4.89
CA VAL A 254 -6.68 13.72 -3.66
C VAL A 254 -5.97 14.69 -2.71
N MET A 255 -4.92 15.38 -3.16
CA MET A 255 -4.18 16.37 -2.36
C MET A 255 -5.09 17.49 -1.82
N ASN A 256 -6.02 18.00 -2.63
CA ASN A 256 -6.96 19.04 -2.19
C ASN A 256 -7.90 18.55 -1.09
N GLN A 257 -8.31 17.28 -1.12
CA GLN A 257 -9.11 16.69 -0.05
C GLN A 257 -8.29 16.48 1.23
N VAL A 258 -7.04 16.03 1.11
CA VAL A 258 -6.10 15.94 2.24
C VAL A 258 -5.94 17.30 2.91
N ILE A 259 -5.67 18.36 2.15
CA ILE A 259 -5.52 19.72 2.72
C ILE A 259 -6.82 20.18 3.40
N ARG A 260 -7.99 19.78 2.91
CA ARG A 260 -9.28 20.12 3.53
C ARG A 260 -9.54 19.33 4.81
N SER A 261 -9.06 18.08 4.93
CA SER A 261 -9.26 17.28 6.14
C SER A 261 -8.35 17.69 7.30
N LEU A 262 -7.30 18.47 7.01
CA LEU A 262 -6.37 19.00 8.02
C LEU A 262 -6.80 20.36 8.60
N ARG A 263 -7.90 20.93 8.12
CA ARG A 263 -8.46 22.22 8.57
C ARG A 263 -9.74 22.01 9.36
#